data_AF-A0A348W780-F1
#
_entry.id   AF-A0A348W780-F1
#
_cell.length_a   1.000
_cell.length_b   1.000
_cell.length_c   1.000
_cell.angle_alpha   90.00
_cell.angle_beta   90.00
_cell.angle_gamma   90.00
#
_symmetry.space_group_name_H-M   'P 1'
#
loop_
_entity.id
_entity.type
_entity.pdbx_description
1 polymer ?
#
loop_
_entity_poly.entity_id
_entity_poly.type
_entity_poly.pdbx_seq_one_letter_code
_entity_poly.pdbx_strand_id
1 'polypeptide(L)' 'MTQPSRDSRLAIEAAKLILDGRDPVKDRAQVLITLDHTIATLLLVAMDRDPKKAVQMFTEGTVPHVEERIMLFASKSI' A
#
# COMPACT_ATOMS: atom_id res chain seq x y z
N MET A 1 11.74 11.43 -16.64
CA MET A 1 10.79 11.29 -15.52
C MET A 1 11.58 11.25 -14.23
N THR A 2 11.15 11.96 -13.18
CA THR A 2 11.80 11.86 -11.85
C THR A 2 11.34 10.58 -11.16
N GLN A 3 12.17 10.00 -10.29
CA GLN A 3 11.81 8.79 -9.54
C GLN A 3 10.45 8.92 -8.79
N PRO A 4 10.15 10.05 -8.10
CA PRO A 4 8.86 10.24 -7.43
C PRO A 4 7.66 10.20 -8.38
N SER A 5 7.81 10.74 -9.61
CA SER A 5 6.75 10.71 -10.62
C SER A 5 6.45 9.30 -11.12
N ARG A 6 7.49 8.45 -11.21
CA ARG A 6 7.34 7.05 -11.61
C ARG A 6 6.63 6.25 -10.52
N ASP A 7 7.07 6.39 -9.28
CA ASP A 7 6.53 5.63 -8.15
C ASP A 7 5.05 6.00 -7.91
N SER A 8 4.70 7.29 -8.08
CA SER A 8 3.31 7.74 -8.00
C SER A 8 2.43 7.10 -9.07
N ARG A 9 2.91 6.99 -10.31
CA ARG A 9 2.18 6.32 -11.40
C ARG A 9 1.97 4.84 -11.10
N LEU A 10 3.03 4.13 -10.67
CA LEU A 10 2.95 2.72 -10.33
C LEU A 10 1.97 2.46 -9.18
N ALA A 11 1.94 3.34 -8.17
CA ALA A 11 0.98 3.26 -7.07
C ALA A 11 -0.48 3.36 -7.56
N ILE A 12 -0.76 4.27 -8.51
CA ILE A 12 -2.11 4.41 -9.10
C ILE A 12 -2.49 3.17 -9.91
N GLU A 13 -1.56 2.64 -10.71
CA GLU A 13 -1.78 1.42 -11.50
C GLU A 13 -2.04 0.21 -10.59
N ALA A 14 -1.23 0.04 -9.53
CA ALA A 14 -1.43 -1.01 -8.54
C ALA A 14 -2.78 -0.86 -7.81
N ALA A 15 -3.17 0.35 -7.43
CA ALA A 15 -4.48 0.59 -6.80
C ALA A 15 -5.64 0.18 -7.71
N LYS A 16 -5.56 0.44 -9.02
CA LYS A 16 -6.58 -0.02 -9.98
C LYS A 16 -6.67 -1.54 -10.04
N LEU A 17 -5.54 -2.25 -10.01
CA LEU A 17 -5.50 -3.71 -9.98
C LEU A 17 -6.06 -4.27 -8.66
N ILE A 18 -5.78 -3.63 -7.52
CA ILE A 18 -6.35 -4.02 -6.23
C ILE A 18 -7.86 -3.78 -6.20
N LEU A 19 -8.36 -2.73 -6.86
CA LEU A 19 -9.80 -2.50 -6.98
C LEU A 19 -10.48 -3.51 -7.90
N ASP A 20 -9.85 -3.89 -9.02
CA ASP A 20 -10.36 -4.91 -9.94
C ASP A 20 -11.85 -4.73 -10.31
N GLY A 21 -12.25 -3.48 -10.59
CA GLY A 21 -13.64 -3.13 -10.94
C GLY A 21 -14.64 -3.03 -9.76
N ARG A 22 -14.23 -3.36 -8.54
CA ARG A 22 -15.06 -3.23 -7.33
C ARG A 22 -15.25 -1.76 -6.91
N ASP A 23 -16.39 -1.47 -6.28
CA ASP A 23 -16.64 -0.17 -5.68
C ASP A 23 -15.86 -0.05 -4.35
N PRO A 24 -14.91 0.89 -4.21
CA PRO A 24 -14.04 0.99 -3.04
C PRO A 24 -14.79 1.25 -1.72
N VAL A 25 -16.03 1.74 -1.79
CA VAL A 25 -16.85 2.09 -0.62
C VAL A 25 -17.84 0.98 -0.31
N LYS A 26 -18.54 0.44 -1.32
CA LYS A 26 -19.55 -0.62 -1.15
C LYS A 26 -18.91 -1.98 -0.91
N ASP A 27 -17.84 -2.29 -1.64
CA ASP A 27 -17.13 -3.58 -1.58
C ASP A 27 -15.88 -3.50 -0.69
N ARG A 28 -15.82 -2.50 0.19
CA ARG A 28 -14.65 -2.13 0.99
C ARG A 28 -13.98 -3.32 1.67
N ALA A 29 -14.75 -4.23 2.28
CA ALA A 29 -14.19 -5.38 2.97
C ALA A 29 -13.33 -6.25 2.04
N GLN A 30 -13.81 -6.54 0.82
CA GLN A 30 -13.11 -7.38 -0.15
C GLN A 30 -11.88 -6.67 -0.73
N VAL A 31 -12.00 -5.35 -0.96
CA VAL A 31 -10.88 -4.51 -1.41
C VAL A 31 -9.77 -4.50 -0.36
N LEU A 32 -10.11 -4.28 0.91
CA LEU A 32 -9.12 -4.24 2.00
C LEU A 32 -8.46 -5.60 2.23
N ILE A 33 -9.20 -6.72 2.16
CA ILE A 33 -8.60 -8.06 2.20
C ILE A 33 -7.58 -8.26 1.07
N THR A 34 -7.86 -7.75 -0.13
CA THR A 34 -6.93 -7.83 -1.27
C THR A 34 -5.68 -6.99 -1.01
N LEU A 35 -5.84 -5.80 -0.43
CA LEU A 35 -4.74 -4.95 -0.01
C LEU A 35 -3.86 -5.65 1.05
N ASP A 36 -4.46 -6.24 2.08
CA ASP A 36 -3.74 -6.95 3.15
C ASP A 36 -2.87 -8.08 2.59
N HIS A 37 -3.44 -8.92 1.71
CA HIS A 37 -2.69 -9.98 1.04
C HIS A 37 -1.56 -9.43 0.16
N THR A 38 -1.79 -8.30 -0.51
CA THR A 38 -0.78 -7.67 -1.38
C THR A 38 0.41 -7.17 -0.56
N ILE A 39 0.15 -6.49 0.56
CA ILE A 39 1.19 -6.02 1.48
C ILE A 39 1.97 -7.20 2.05
N ALA A 40 1.28 -8.21 2.58
CA ALA A 40 1.92 -9.40 3.14
C ALA A 40 2.81 -10.12 2.11
N THR A 41 2.31 -10.30 0.88
CA THR A 41 3.05 -10.95 -0.21
C THR A 41 4.32 -10.16 -0.57
N LEU A 42 4.21 -8.84 -0.74
CA LEU A 42 5.35 -7.99 -1.07
C LEU A 42 6.40 -7.99 0.03
N LEU A 43 6.00 -7.90 1.30
CA LEU A 43 6.92 -7.90 2.42
C LEU A 43 7.62 -9.26 2.58
N LEU A 44 6.89 -10.36 2.41
CA LEU A 44 7.51 -11.69 2.39
C LEU A 44 8.53 -11.83 1.27
N VAL A 45 8.23 -11.36 0.05
CA VAL A 45 9.20 -11.40 -1.06
C VAL A 45 10.41 -10.51 -0.77
N ALA A 46 10.18 -9.28 -0.29
CA ALA A 46 11.25 -8.33 0.00
C ALA A 46 12.18 -8.80 1.12
N MET A 47 11.64 -9.54 2.11
CA MET A 47 12.37 -10.03 3.28
C MET A 47 12.86 -11.47 3.13
N ASP A 48 13.05 -11.95 1.89
CA ASP A 48 13.55 -13.30 1.58
C ASP A 48 12.74 -14.42 2.26
N ARG A 49 11.42 -14.25 2.25
CA ARG A 49 10.41 -15.14 2.85
C ARG A 49 10.56 -15.36 4.37
N ASP A 50 11.28 -14.47 5.07
CA ASP A 50 11.35 -14.48 6.54
C ASP A 50 10.11 -13.78 7.13
N PRO A 51 9.19 -14.51 7.79
CA PRO A 51 7.97 -13.93 8.33
C PRO A 51 8.22 -12.97 9.48
N LYS A 52 9.28 -13.16 10.29
CA LYS A 52 9.58 -12.26 11.42
C LYS A 52 10.05 -10.90 10.90
N LYS A 53 10.95 -10.90 9.90
CA LYS A 53 11.40 -9.67 9.25
C LYS A 53 10.27 -8.97 8.50
N ALA A 54 9.40 -9.73 7.83
CA ALA A 54 8.24 -9.17 7.13
C ALA A 54 7.29 -8.43 8.11
N VAL A 55 6.99 -9.05 9.26
CA VAL A 55 6.17 -8.40 10.30
C VAL A 55 6.86 -7.17 10.86
N GLN A 56 8.16 -7.24 11.17
CA GLN A 56 8.92 -6.09 11.67
C GLN A 56 8.91 -4.92 10.67
N MET A 57 9.17 -5.21 9.39
CA MET A 57 9.12 -4.20 8.32
C MET A 57 7.71 -3.63 8.13
N PHE A 58 6.66 -4.43 8.34
CA PHE A 58 5.29 -3.93 8.30
C PHE A 58 5.06 -2.87 9.39
N THR A 59 5.39 -3.20 10.64
CA THR A 59 5.08 -2.37 11.81
C THR A 59 5.97 -1.15 11.94
N GLU A 60 7.27 -1.29 11.71
CA GLU A 60 8.26 -0.22 11.94
C GLU A 60 8.53 0.60 10.67
N GLY A 61 8.34 -0.01 9.50
CA GLY A 61 8.56 0.64 8.21
C GLY A 61 7.24 1.05 7.55
N THR A 62 6.43 0.08 7.16
CA THR A 62 5.33 0.31 6.22
C THR A 62 4.22 1.17 6.81
N VAL A 63 3.75 0.85 8.02
CA VAL A 63 2.63 1.55 8.67
C VAL A 63 2.93 3.05 8.84
N PRO A 64 4.05 3.48 9.47
CA PRO A 64 4.36 4.91 9.63
C PRO A 64 4.40 5.68 8.30
N HIS A 65 5.03 5.12 7.27
CA HIS A 65 5.13 5.79 5.97
C HIS A 65 3.78 5.91 5.26
N VAL A 66 2.85 4.97 5.46
CA VAL A 66 1.48 5.07 4.92
C VAL A 66 0.71 6.17 5.65
N GLU A 67 0.82 6.23 6.99
CA GLU A 67 0.22 7.29 7.80
C GLU A 67 0.71 8.68 7.36
N GLU A 68 2.03 8.86 7.19
CA GLU A 68 2.62 10.10 6.68
C GLU A 68 2.03 10.51 5.33
N ARG A 69 1.88 9.56 4.38
CA ARG A 69 1.31 9.86 3.05
C ARG A 69 -0.15 10.27 3.11
N ILE A 70 -0.94 9.68 4.01
CA ILE A 70 -2.33 10.07 4.24
C ILE A 70 -2.37 11.49 4.82
N MET A 71 -1.53 11.78 5.80
CA MET A 71 -1.47 13.11 6.43
C MET A 71 -0.98 14.21 5.46
N LEU A 72 -0.07 13.87 4.53
CA LEU A 72 0.33 14.78 3.45
C LEU A 72 -0.83 15.16 2.51
N PHE A 73 -1.86 14.31 2.38
CA PHE A 73 -3.07 14.67 1.63
C PHE A 73 -3.94 15.64 2.43
N ALA A 74 -4.09 15.40 3.74
CA ALA A 74 -4.82 16.29 4.63
C ALA A 74 -4.20 17.69 4.69
N SER A 75 -2.87 17.79 4.75
CA SER A 75 -2.17 19.09 4.84
C SER A 75 -2.22 19.93 3.56
N LYS A 76 -2.43 19.30 2.39
CA LYS A 76 -2.61 20.00 1.10
C LYS A 76 -4.04 20.52 0.88
N SER A 77 -4.97 20.15 1.76
CA SER A 77 -6.38 20.52 1.67
C SER A 77 -6.73 21.76 2.51
N ILE A 78 -5.72 22.43 3.07
CA ILE A 78 -5.79 23.68 3.85
C ILE A 78 -5.21 24.82 3.02
#